data_AF-A0AAE3J5M3-F1
#
_entry.id   AF-A0AAE3J5M3-F1
#
_cell.length_a   1.000
_cell.length_b   1.000
_cell.length_c   1.000
_cell.angle_alpha   90.00
_cell.angle_beta   90.00
_cell.angle_gamma   90.00
#
_symmetry.space_group_name_H-M   'P 1'
#
loop_
_entity.id
_entity.type
_entity.pdbx_description
1 polymer ?
#
loop_
_entity_poly.entity_id
_entity_poly.type
_entity_poly.pdbx_seq_one_letter_code
_entity_poly.pdbx_strand_id
1 'polypeptide(L)'
;MEWIAYKLKIKIQYEKPVADEYFQLKCLPRIDETQRITELKEEILPEDCMVKKRMDDAKNQYVLGYMAKPHREFSYEAEGTVQVQKYNRKPENHEMLYRISSPYTEVGQNLGEWYGELNLPEGEVRDRALWIAGFVKRKLKKREEAEKEGLLTADQVAGRGYGSNRDFAQIMLALCHMDGITARYVTGILPGKTSLHSWVEVQGEDGIFYGMDPEFGIPVTESYVVFCQGRDAKECSLLVSGSAGETGRTMEVSVEAAPAEKKEYALMPESGNIHWLARKMAVRNSSFQSIPLDRLNRVMNSLEFTILSVLKDRSALEGAENRLYVKDISQWLNVPAARLSPIFTKLEEEGYIRWESDERLGASYVALTDYGKKKLEEQQDITVRFYEHVIDRFGREKARELDRLMLELESVLRDELNLMNNQEKGGEADE
;
A
#
# COMPACT_ATOMS: atom_id res chain seq x y z
N MET A 1 12.04 -0.40 1.06
CA MET A 1 12.35 0.14 -0.29
C MET A 1 12.23 -1.01 -1.27
N GLU A 2 11.37 -0.87 -2.26
CA GLU A 2 11.11 -1.90 -3.27
C GLU A 2 11.40 -1.36 -4.67
N TRP A 3 11.66 -2.26 -5.60
CA TRP A 3 11.80 -1.96 -7.02
C TRP A 3 10.77 -2.81 -7.75
N ILE A 4 9.96 -2.18 -8.59
CA ILE A 4 8.89 -2.83 -9.32
C ILE A 4 9.13 -2.61 -10.80
N ALA A 5 9.37 -3.69 -11.54
CA ALA A 5 9.33 -3.65 -13.00
C ALA A 5 7.87 -3.73 -13.44
N TYR A 6 7.50 -2.90 -14.41
CA TYR A 6 6.16 -2.88 -14.96
C TYR A 6 6.15 -2.77 -16.48
N LYS A 7 5.08 -3.29 -17.06
CA LYS A 7 4.69 -3.09 -18.44
C LYS A 7 3.20 -2.79 -18.50
N LEU A 8 2.86 -1.62 -19.03
CA LEU A 8 1.48 -1.18 -19.26
C LEU A 8 1.26 -1.07 -20.77
N LYS A 9 0.19 -1.69 -21.26
CA LYS A 9 -0.23 -1.56 -22.65
C LYS A 9 -1.69 -1.15 -22.71
N ILE A 10 -1.97 -0.16 -23.54
CA ILE A 10 -3.31 0.32 -23.87
C ILE A 10 -3.47 0.17 -25.38
N LYS A 11 -4.55 -0.46 -25.82
CA LYS A 11 -4.89 -0.60 -27.23
C LYS A 11 -6.34 -0.21 -27.44
N ILE A 12 -6.58 0.65 -28.43
CA ILE A 12 -7.91 1.07 -28.86
C ILE A 12 -8.09 0.66 -30.31
N GLN A 13 -9.25 0.07 -30.61
CA GLN A 13 -9.69 -0.20 -31.97
C GLN A 13 -10.98 0.56 -32.25
N TYR A 14 -10.98 1.31 -33.35
CA TYR A 14 -12.14 2.06 -33.80
C TYR A 14 -12.92 1.29 -34.86
N GLU A 15 -14.26 1.31 -34.77
CA GLU A 15 -15.13 0.67 -35.75
C GLU A 15 -14.99 1.30 -37.15
N LYS A 16 -14.74 2.62 -37.19
CA LYS A 16 -14.49 3.41 -38.40
C LYS A 16 -13.21 4.25 -38.21
N PRO A 17 -12.52 4.65 -39.28
CA PRO A 17 -11.35 5.50 -39.15
C PRO A 17 -11.74 6.84 -38.49
N VAL A 18 -10.97 7.24 -37.49
CA VAL A 18 -11.08 8.54 -36.81
C VAL A 18 -9.91 9.42 -37.21
N ALA A 19 -10.12 10.73 -37.21
CA ALA A 19 -9.09 11.74 -37.48
C ALA A 19 -9.28 12.92 -36.53
N ASP A 20 -8.28 13.80 -36.47
CA ASP A 20 -8.28 14.95 -35.56
C ASP A 20 -8.53 14.55 -34.10
N GLU A 21 -7.94 13.44 -33.67
CA GLU A 21 -8.12 12.92 -32.31
C GLU A 21 -7.21 13.67 -31.34
N TYR A 22 -7.79 14.14 -30.23
CA TYR A 22 -7.06 14.64 -29.07
C TYR A 22 -7.12 13.60 -27.97
N PHE A 23 -5.99 13.37 -27.31
CA PHE A 23 -5.92 12.44 -26.19
C PHE A 23 -5.06 12.95 -25.04
N GLN A 24 -5.37 12.46 -23.85
CA GLN A 24 -4.61 12.60 -22.64
C GLN A 24 -4.38 11.21 -22.03
N LEU A 25 -3.12 10.87 -21.76
CA LEU A 25 -2.75 9.64 -21.09
C LEU A 25 -2.17 9.93 -19.70
N LYS A 26 -2.64 9.27 -18.65
CA LYS A 26 -2.07 9.29 -17.28
C LYS A 26 -1.34 8.00 -16.94
N CYS A 27 -0.66 7.45 -17.94
CA CYS A 27 -0.09 6.11 -18.00
C CYS A 27 1.37 6.02 -17.55
N LEU A 28 1.85 7.02 -16.81
CA LEU A 28 3.20 7.05 -16.25
C LEU A 28 3.13 7.04 -14.73
N PRO A 29 3.99 6.26 -14.05
CA PRO A 29 4.09 6.29 -12.60
C PRO A 29 4.33 7.70 -12.09
N ARG A 30 3.66 8.11 -11.01
CA ARG A 30 3.88 9.40 -10.33
C ARG A 30 5.33 9.52 -9.84
N ILE A 31 5.88 10.74 -9.80
CA ILE A 31 7.23 11.00 -9.27
C ILE A 31 7.13 11.96 -8.09
N ASP A 32 7.59 11.50 -6.93
CA ASP A 32 7.63 12.28 -5.69
C ASP A 32 8.70 11.74 -4.73
N GLU A 33 8.64 12.12 -3.45
CA GLU A 33 9.55 11.64 -2.42
C GLU A 33 9.44 10.13 -2.12
N THR A 34 8.30 9.52 -2.47
CA THR A 34 8.00 8.10 -2.22
C THR A 34 8.20 7.22 -3.43
N GLN A 35 8.30 7.79 -4.64
CA GLN A 35 8.37 7.05 -5.88
C GLN A 35 9.25 7.72 -6.92
N ARG A 36 10.15 6.94 -7.54
CA ARG A 36 11.02 7.41 -8.62
C ARG A 36 11.07 6.40 -9.75
N ILE A 37 10.94 6.88 -10.99
CA ILE A 37 11.19 6.07 -12.19
C ILE A 37 12.70 6.01 -12.45
N THR A 38 13.25 4.80 -12.61
CA THR A 38 14.68 4.60 -12.87
C THR A 38 14.99 4.16 -14.28
N GLU A 39 14.09 3.41 -14.90
CA GLU A 39 14.14 3.01 -16.30
C GLU A 39 12.75 3.22 -16.90
N LEU A 40 12.69 3.74 -18.14
CA LEU A 40 11.44 3.98 -18.84
C LEU A 40 11.67 3.89 -20.37
N LYS A 41 10.88 3.04 -21.01
CA LYS A 41 10.72 2.95 -22.46
C LYS A 41 9.24 3.14 -22.78
N GLU A 42 8.95 3.99 -23.74
CA GLU A 42 7.59 4.29 -24.17
C GLU A 42 7.49 4.18 -25.68
N GLU A 43 6.34 3.71 -26.15
CA GLU A 43 5.99 3.61 -27.55
C GLU A 43 4.54 4.05 -27.73
N ILE A 44 4.30 4.95 -28.68
CA ILE A 44 2.96 5.39 -29.08
C ILE A 44 2.83 5.11 -30.58
N LEU A 45 1.76 4.42 -30.95
CA LEU A 45 1.38 4.21 -32.35
C LEU A 45 -0.01 4.82 -32.59
N PRO A 46 -0.23 5.49 -33.73
CA PRO A 46 0.73 5.73 -34.82
C PRO A 46 1.91 6.66 -34.46
N GLU A 47 3.09 6.43 -35.06
CA GLU A 47 4.33 7.17 -34.75
C GLU A 47 4.28 8.66 -35.14
N ASP A 48 3.38 9.05 -36.04
CA ASP A 48 3.23 10.43 -36.51
C ASP A 48 2.34 11.30 -35.60
N CYS A 49 1.99 10.79 -34.41
CA CYS A 49 1.28 11.56 -33.40
C CYS A 49 2.16 12.65 -32.78
N MET A 50 1.56 13.82 -32.51
CA MET A 50 2.22 14.90 -31.79
C MET A 50 1.98 14.72 -30.30
N VAL A 51 3.04 14.65 -29.48
CA VAL A 51 2.90 14.39 -28.04
C VAL A 51 3.67 15.39 -27.18
N LYS A 52 3.15 15.68 -26.00
CA LYS A 52 3.79 16.55 -25.02
C LYS A 52 3.53 16.07 -23.60
N LYS A 53 4.60 15.79 -22.85
CA LYS A 53 4.55 15.41 -21.45
C LYS A 53 4.34 16.60 -20.53
N ARG A 54 3.58 16.40 -19.47
CA ARG A 54 3.28 17.38 -18.42
C ARG A 54 3.13 16.69 -17.07
N MET A 55 3.08 17.54 -16.06
CA MET A 55 2.77 17.18 -14.69
C MET A 55 1.77 18.20 -14.16
N ASP A 56 0.76 17.75 -13.43
CA ASP A 56 -0.18 18.63 -12.73
C ASP A 56 0.32 18.97 -11.31
N ASP A 57 -0.41 19.81 -10.60
CA ASP A 57 -0.04 20.24 -9.24
C ASP A 57 -0.08 19.08 -8.23
N ALA A 58 -0.90 18.05 -8.49
CA ALA A 58 -0.93 16.80 -7.73
C ALA A 58 0.25 15.87 -8.04
N LYS A 59 1.21 16.31 -8.87
CA LYS A 59 2.38 15.57 -9.36
C LYS A 59 2.02 14.36 -10.25
N ASN A 60 0.80 14.29 -10.78
CA ASN A 60 0.43 13.25 -11.74
C ASN A 60 1.11 13.54 -13.08
N GLN A 61 1.79 12.53 -13.64
CA GLN A 61 2.36 12.64 -14.97
C GLN A 61 1.30 12.34 -16.03
N TYR A 62 1.26 13.16 -17.08
CA TYR A 62 0.38 12.93 -18.20
C TYR A 62 0.98 13.33 -19.55
N VAL A 63 0.54 12.64 -20.60
CA VAL A 63 0.90 12.89 -22.00
C VAL A 63 -0.32 13.48 -22.69
N LEU A 64 -0.20 14.70 -23.24
CA LEU A 64 -1.18 15.24 -24.17
C LEU A 64 -0.73 14.89 -25.58
N GLY A 65 -1.65 14.44 -26.41
CA GLY A 65 -1.35 14.19 -27.81
C GLY A 65 -2.47 14.53 -28.78
N TYR A 66 -2.07 14.66 -30.04
CA TYR A 66 -2.94 14.95 -31.16
C TYR A 66 -2.55 14.12 -32.39
N MET A 67 -3.55 13.54 -33.04
CA MET A 67 -3.41 12.73 -34.25
C MET A 67 -4.24 13.33 -35.38
N ALA A 68 -3.55 13.95 -36.35
CA ALA A 68 -4.21 14.57 -37.50
C ALA A 68 -4.70 13.55 -38.53
N LYS A 69 -3.93 12.48 -38.78
CA LYS A 69 -4.23 11.54 -39.87
C LYS A 69 -5.33 10.53 -39.48
N PRO A 70 -6.15 10.10 -40.46
CA PRO A 70 -7.09 9.01 -40.26
C PRO A 70 -6.39 7.73 -39.81
N HIS A 71 -6.88 7.13 -38.73
CA HIS A 71 -6.36 5.88 -38.20
C HIS A 71 -7.50 5.03 -37.62
N ARG A 72 -7.25 3.73 -37.44
CA ARG A 72 -8.23 2.76 -36.90
C ARG A 72 -7.77 2.12 -35.59
N GLU A 73 -6.53 2.37 -35.22
CA GLU A 73 -5.89 1.82 -34.04
C GLU A 73 -5.03 2.89 -33.39
N PHE A 74 -5.11 2.93 -32.06
CA PHE A 74 -4.21 3.69 -31.21
C PHE A 74 -3.63 2.72 -30.18
N SER A 75 -2.32 2.75 -29.99
CA SER A 75 -1.70 1.95 -28.93
C SER A 75 -0.64 2.74 -28.18
N TYR A 76 -0.63 2.56 -26.86
CA TYR A 76 0.43 3.05 -25.99
C TYR A 76 1.03 1.87 -25.23
N GLU A 77 2.35 1.80 -25.21
CA GLU A 77 3.10 0.84 -24.40
C GLU A 77 4.13 1.59 -23.55
N ALA A 78 4.16 1.32 -22.25
CA ALA A 78 5.16 1.82 -21.33
C ALA A 78 5.75 0.68 -20.52
N GLU A 79 7.06 0.54 -20.56
CA GLU A 79 7.82 -0.44 -19.80
C GLU A 79 8.87 0.28 -18.96
N GLY A 80 8.96 -0.04 -17.68
CA GLY A 80 9.88 0.66 -16.80
C GLY A 80 10.13 -0.03 -15.47
N THR A 81 11.05 0.54 -14.70
CA THR A 81 11.31 0.15 -13.32
C THR A 81 11.09 1.34 -12.41
N VAL A 82 10.33 1.11 -11.34
CA VAL A 82 9.96 2.12 -10.35
C VAL A 82 10.53 1.73 -9.00
N GLN A 83 11.23 2.66 -8.36
CA GLN A 83 11.68 2.56 -6.98
C GLN A 83 10.59 3.14 -6.06
N VAL A 84 10.17 2.37 -5.06
CA VAL A 84 9.12 2.75 -4.11
C VAL A 84 9.67 2.78 -2.67
N GLN A 85 9.42 3.88 -1.97
CA GLN A 85 9.86 4.18 -0.60
C GLN A 85 8.74 4.90 0.18
N LYS A 86 7.69 4.16 0.53
CA LYS A 86 6.51 4.72 1.21
C LYS A 86 6.77 5.27 2.63
N TYR A 87 7.91 4.99 3.26
CA TYR A 87 8.28 5.60 4.56
C TYR A 87 8.73 7.05 4.46
N ASN A 88 9.07 7.54 3.25
CA ASN A 88 9.49 8.92 3.03
C ASN A 88 8.31 9.87 2.77
N ARG A 89 7.08 9.46 3.09
CA ARG A 89 5.91 10.34 2.97
C ARG A 89 6.13 11.58 3.84
N LYS A 90 5.76 12.73 3.32
CA LYS A 90 5.83 14.00 4.04
C LYS A 90 4.43 14.51 4.33
N PRO A 91 4.27 15.29 5.41
CA PRO A 91 3.04 16.04 5.63
C PRO A 91 2.75 16.91 4.40
N GLU A 92 1.53 16.80 3.89
CA GLU A 92 0.97 17.67 2.86
C GLU A 92 0.01 18.65 3.54
N ASN A 93 -0.14 19.86 3.00
CA ASN A 93 -1.15 20.80 3.52
C ASN A 93 -2.54 20.17 3.42
N HIS A 94 -3.45 20.56 4.30
CA HIS A 94 -4.84 20.09 4.25
C HIS A 94 -5.52 20.64 3.00
N GLU A 95 -5.47 19.89 1.91
CA GLU A 95 -6.16 20.23 0.67
C GLU A 95 -7.66 19.97 0.86
N MET A 96 -8.39 21.04 1.22
CA MET A 96 -9.85 21.03 1.37
C MET A 96 -10.57 20.45 0.16
N LEU A 97 -9.94 20.46 -1.02
CA LEU A 97 -10.44 19.86 -2.24
C LEU A 97 -10.73 18.35 -2.09
N TYR A 98 -9.91 17.61 -1.34
CA TYR A 98 -10.08 16.16 -1.10
C TYR A 98 -11.09 15.85 0.02
N ARG A 99 -11.79 16.87 0.53
CA ARG A 99 -12.90 16.70 1.47
C ARG A 99 -14.27 16.86 0.81
N ILE A 100 -14.29 17.33 -0.43
CA ILE A 100 -15.52 17.64 -1.16
C ILE A 100 -15.91 16.43 -2.01
N SER A 101 -17.17 16.01 -1.89
CA SER A 101 -17.74 14.98 -2.75
C SER A 101 -17.74 15.42 -4.22
N SER A 102 -17.40 14.47 -5.10
CA SER A 102 -17.52 14.61 -6.55
C SER A 102 -18.91 14.14 -7.02
N PRO A 103 -19.31 14.42 -8.27
CA PRO A 103 -20.51 13.79 -8.86
C PRO A 103 -20.51 12.26 -8.83
N TYR A 104 -19.33 11.62 -8.76
CA TYR A 104 -19.20 10.17 -8.69
C TYR A 104 -19.10 9.62 -7.26
N THR A 105 -19.01 10.48 -6.25
CA THR A 105 -19.08 10.14 -4.82
C THR A 105 -20.25 10.82 -4.12
N GLU A 106 -21.23 11.30 -4.88
CA GLU A 106 -22.44 11.89 -4.33
C GLU A 106 -23.23 10.85 -3.54
N VAL A 107 -23.73 11.27 -2.38
CA VAL A 107 -24.41 10.40 -1.42
C VAL A 107 -25.89 10.33 -1.78
N GLY A 108 -26.33 9.13 -2.18
CA GLY A 108 -27.74 8.81 -2.34
C GLY A 108 -28.27 7.97 -1.17
N GLN A 109 -29.42 7.35 -1.39
CA GLN A 109 -30.08 6.53 -0.36
C GLN A 109 -29.22 5.32 0.02
N ASN A 110 -28.62 4.64 -0.95
CA ASN A 110 -27.89 3.38 -0.72
C ASN A 110 -26.64 3.60 0.14
N LEU A 111 -25.86 4.63 -0.16
CA LEU A 111 -24.71 5.02 0.65
C LEU A 111 -25.13 5.55 2.02
N GLY A 112 -26.26 6.27 2.10
CA GLY A 112 -26.83 6.70 3.37
C GLY A 112 -27.13 5.54 4.31
N GLU A 113 -27.75 4.47 3.78
CA GLU A 113 -28.02 3.24 4.51
C GLU A 113 -26.72 2.54 4.94
N TRP A 114 -25.75 2.39 4.02
CA TRP A 114 -24.46 1.78 4.33
C TRP A 114 -23.69 2.55 5.40
N TYR A 115 -23.71 3.88 5.36
CA TYR A 115 -23.08 4.72 6.35
C TYR A 115 -23.74 4.57 7.74
N GLY A 116 -25.07 4.45 7.79
CA GLY A 116 -25.80 4.19 9.03
C GLY A 116 -25.44 2.87 9.69
N GLU A 117 -24.99 1.87 8.92
CA GLU A 117 -24.57 0.56 9.43
C GLU A 117 -23.08 0.48 9.81
N LEU A 118 -22.29 1.48 9.40
CA LEU A 118 -20.83 1.44 9.42
C LEU A 118 -20.28 1.30 10.85
N ASN A 119 -20.99 1.81 11.87
CA ASN A 119 -20.63 1.75 13.29
C ASN A 119 -19.14 2.02 13.51
N LEU A 120 -18.69 3.22 13.10
CA LEU A 120 -17.28 3.56 13.12
C LEU A 120 -16.70 3.53 14.55
N PRO A 121 -15.53 2.92 14.75
CA PRO A 121 -14.85 2.98 16.04
C PRO A 121 -14.37 4.41 16.32
N GLU A 122 -14.32 4.78 17.61
CA GLU A 122 -13.54 5.93 18.04
C GLU A 122 -12.05 5.65 17.81
N GLY A 123 -11.31 6.66 17.36
CA GLY A 123 -9.88 6.50 17.10
C GLY A 123 -9.37 7.40 15.97
N GLU A 124 -8.13 7.13 15.57
CA GLU A 124 -7.45 7.88 14.53
C GLU A 124 -8.13 7.71 13.17
N VAL A 125 -7.97 8.71 12.31
CA VAL A 125 -8.47 8.68 10.91
C VAL A 125 -8.03 7.40 10.18
N ARG A 126 -6.83 6.90 10.46
CA ARG A 126 -6.30 5.67 9.85
C ARG A 126 -7.11 4.44 10.23
N ASP A 127 -7.43 4.29 11.51
CA ASP A 127 -8.18 3.14 12.01
C ASP A 127 -9.61 3.16 11.48
N ARG A 128 -10.24 4.34 11.47
CA ARG A 128 -11.56 4.53 10.87
C ARG A 128 -11.55 4.24 9.38
N ALA A 129 -10.56 4.72 8.62
CA ALA A 129 -10.44 4.43 7.20
C ALA A 129 -10.22 2.93 6.91
N LEU A 130 -9.40 2.25 7.71
CA LEU A 130 -9.19 0.81 7.60
C LEU A 130 -10.48 0.03 7.91
N TRP A 131 -11.26 0.50 8.89
CA TRP A 131 -12.59 -0.04 9.19
C TRP A 131 -13.54 0.11 8.00
N ILE A 132 -13.57 1.29 7.37
CA ILE A 132 -14.35 1.54 6.15
C ILE A 132 -13.92 0.58 5.04
N ALA A 133 -12.61 0.42 4.80
CA ALA A 133 -12.08 -0.51 3.80
C ALA A 133 -12.58 -1.95 4.06
N GLY A 134 -12.49 -2.42 5.31
CA GLY A 134 -12.99 -3.73 5.72
C GLY A 134 -14.52 -3.87 5.59
N PHE A 135 -15.28 -2.81 5.84
CA PHE A 135 -16.73 -2.79 5.64
C PHE A 135 -17.10 -2.91 4.17
N VAL A 136 -16.48 -2.11 3.29
CA VAL A 136 -16.71 -2.16 1.84
C VAL A 136 -16.38 -3.54 1.28
N LYS A 137 -15.24 -4.11 1.69
CA LYS A 137 -14.86 -5.50 1.35
C LYS A 137 -15.96 -6.52 1.63
N ARG A 138 -16.62 -6.41 2.80
CA ARG A 138 -17.66 -7.35 3.23
C ARG A 138 -19.00 -7.11 2.52
N LYS A 139 -19.32 -5.86 2.20
CA LYS A 139 -20.61 -5.46 1.62
C LYS A 139 -20.68 -5.60 0.11
N LEU A 140 -19.58 -5.33 -0.59
CA LEU A 140 -19.54 -5.31 -2.04
C LEU A 140 -18.91 -6.59 -2.60
N LYS A 141 -19.60 -7.23 -3.55
CA LYS A 141 -19.07 -8.42 -4.25
C LYS A 141 -18.22 -8.00 -5.44
N LYS A 142 -17.02 -8.57 -5.58
CA LYS A 142 -16.19 -8.33 -6.77
C LYS A 142 -16.75 -9.07 -7.99
N ARG A 143 -16.84 -8.38 -9.13
CA ARG A 143 -17.16 -8.97 -10.45
C ARG A 143 -16.25 -8.39 -11.51
N GLU A 144 -15.55 -9.25 -12.24
CA GLU A 144 -14.60 -8.85 -13.29
C GLU A 144 -15.32 -8.20 -14.48
N GLU A 145 -16.59 -8.56 -14.74
CA GLU A 145 -17.39 -7.96 -15.80
C GLU A 145 -17.67 -6.47 -15.56
N ALA A 146 -17.73 -6.05 -14.28
CA ALA A 146 -17.98 -4.66 -13.91
C ALA A 146 -16.85 -3.72 -14.33
N GLU A 147 -15.64 -4.23 -14.60
CA GLU A 147 -14.52 -3.42 -15.09
C GLU A 147 -14.76 -2.92 -16.54
N LYS A 148 -15.53 -3.68 -17.33
CA LYS A 148 -15.90 -3.33 -18.70
C LYS A 148 -17.10 -2.38 -18.77
N GLU A 149 -17.77 -2.18 -17.65
CA GLU A 149 -18.90 -1.25 -17.57
C GLU A 149 -18.39 0.20 -17.42
N GLY A 150 -19.20 1.13 -17.93
CA GLY A 150 -18.94 2.56 -17.78
C GLY A 150 -18.82 2.98 -16.31
N LEU A 151 -18.20 4.14 -16.07
CA LEU A 151 -18.05 4.68 -14.72
C LEU A 151 -19.43 4.99 -14.12
N LEU A 152 -19.76 4.30 -13.04
CA LEU A 152 -20.96 4.51 -12.23
C LEU A 152 -20.63 5.36 -11.00
N THR A 153 -21.66 5.95 -10.40
CA THR A 153 -21.54 6.62 -9.11
C THR A 153 -21.39 5.60 -7.98
N ALA A 154 -20.74 5.98 -6.88
CA ALA A 154 -20.62 5.15 -5.69
C ALA A 154 -21.99 4.66 -5.17
N ASP A 155 -23.02 5.49 -5.22
CA ASP A 155 -24.37 5.13 -4.75
C ASP A 155 -25.04 4.07 -5.64
N GLN A 156 -24.92 4.20 -6.97
CA GLN A 156 -25.44 3.20 -7.90
C GLN A 156 -24.78 1.83 -7.69
N VAL A 157 -23.47 1.82 -7.44
CA VAL A 157 -22.72 0.59 -7.17
C VAL A 157 -23.14 0.00 -5.81
N ALA A 158 -23.32 0.83 -4.79
CA ALA A 158 -23.80 0.39 -3.49
C ALA A 158 -25.18 -0.29 -3.60
N GLY A 159 -26.10 0.31 -4.35
CA GLY A 159 -27.46 -0.23 -4.54
C GLY A 159 -27.51 -1.58 -5.26
N ARG A 160 -26.58 -1.86 -6.17
CA ARG A 160 -26.50 -3.17 -6.86
C ARG A 160 -25.70 -4.24 -6.10
N GLY A 161 -24.87 -3.84 -5.13
CA GLY A 161 -24.12 -4.77 -4.26
C GLY A 161 -22.94 -5.50 -4.92
N TYR A 162 -22.50 -5.11 -6.12
CA TYR A 162 -21.29 -5.64 -6.76
C TYR A 162 -20.54 -4.58 -7.57
N GLY A 163 -19.24 -4.79 -7.80
CA GLY A 163 -18.42 -3.86 -8.58
C GLY A 163 -17.03 -4.37 -8.92
N SER A 164 -16.31 -3.55 -9.68
CA SER A 164 -14.89 -3.69 -9.99
C SER A 164 -14.03 -3.05 -8.90
N ASN A 165 -12.73 -3.32 -8.88
CA ASN A 165 -11.80 -2.71 -7.92
C ASN A 165 -11.90 -1.16 -7.88
N ARG A 166 -12.11 -0.54 -9.05
CA ARG A 166 -12.40 0.90 -9.17
C ARG A 166 -13.58 1.33 -8.32
N ASP A 167 -14.66 0.54 -8.34
CA ASP A 167 -15.88 0.87 -7.63
C ASP A 167 -15.75 0.65 -6.11
N PHE A 168 -14.93 -0.31 -5.67
CA PHE A 168 -14.57 -0.47 -4.24
C PHE A 168 -13.89 0.81 -3.71
N ALA A 169 -12.89 1.32 -4.43
CA ALA A 169 -12.20 2.57 -4.06
C ALA A 169 -13.15 3.77 -4.09
N GLN A 170 -14.03 3.85 -5.09
CA GLN A 170 -15.00 4.93 -5.22
C GLN A 170 -16.02 4.96 -4.08
N ILE A 171 -16.53 3.81 -3.64
CA ILE A 171 -17.44 3.70 -2.48
C ILE A 171 -16.71 4.04 -1.18
N MET A 172 -15.51 3.48 -0.96
CA MET A 172 -14.72 3.82 0.21
C MET A 172 -14.48 5.32 0.31
N LEU A 173 -14.15 5.97 -0.81
CA LEU A 173 -13.91 7.40 -0.88
C LEU A 173 -15.16 8.20 -0.45
N ALA A 174 -16.34 7.82 -0.93
CA ALA A 174 -17.60 8.46 -0.55
C ALA A 174 -17.88 8.30 0.96
N LEU A 175 -17.69 7.11 1.53
CA LEU A 175 -17.88 6.86 2.96
C LEU A 175 -16.87 7.63 3.83
N CYS A 176 -15.62 7.78 3.38
CA CYS A 176 -14.63 8.64 4.03
C CYS A 176 -15.09 10.11 4.06
N HIS A 177 -15.61 10.62 2.93
CA HIS A 177 -16.12 12.00 2.86
C HIS A 177 -17.32 12.22 3.78
N MET A 178 -18.21 11.23 3.93
CA MET A 178 -19.34 11.28 4.87
C MET A 178 -18.90 11.36 6.34
N ASP A 179 -17.79 10.71 6.71
CA ASP A 179 -17.16 10.84 8.04
C ASP A 179 -16.31 12.14 8.18
N GLY A 180 -16.23 12.96 7.13
CA GLY A 180 -15.40 14.16 7.11
C GLY A 180 -13.90 13.88 7.02
N ILE A 181 -13.50 12.66 6.64
CA ILE A 181 -12.11 12.29 6.39
C ILE A 181 -11.67 12.91 5.05
N THR A 182 -10.50 13.55 5.06
CA THR A 182 -9.87 14.04 3.82
C THR A 182 -9.23 12.87 3.10
N ALA A 183 -9.70 12.58 1.91
CA ALA A 183 -9.38 11.36 1.19
C ALA A 183 -9.29 11.59 -0.32
N ARG A 184 -8.33 10.95 -0.97
CA ARG A 184 -8.12 11.00 -2.42
C ARG A 184 -8.15 9.62 -3.04
N TYR A 185 -8.69 9.54 -4.25
CA TYR A 185 -8.68 8.35 -5.08
C TYR A 185 -7.29 8.15 -5.66
N VAL A 186 -6.83 6.89 -5.74
CA VAL A 186 -5.58 6.54 -6.39
C VAL A 186 -5.77 5.41 -7.39
N THR A 187 -5.26 5.59 -8.60
CA THR A 187 -5.08 4.54 -9.62
C THR A 187 -3.59 4.19 -9.71
N GLY A 188 -3.30 2.90 -9.79
CA GLY A 188 -1.94 2.38 -9.90
C GLY A 188 -1.89 0.93 -10.33
N ILE A 189 -0.78 0.28 -9.99
CA ILE A 189 -0.53 -1.13 -10.30
C ILE A 189 0.00 -1.85 -9.05
N LEU A 190 -0.25 -3.15 -9.00
CA LEU A 190 0.15 -4.03 -7.92
C LEU A 190 0.75 -5.33 -8.50
N PRO A 191 1.95 -5.76 -8.07
CA PRO A 191 2.53 -7.02 -8.53
C PRO A 191 1.58 -8.21 -8.34
N GLY A 192 1.55 -9.08 -9.35
CA GLY A 192 0.64 -10.23 -9.38
C GLY A 192 -0.78 -9.93 -9.87
N LYS A 193 -1.14 -8.67 -10.13
CA LYS A 193 -2.37 -8.29 -10.84
C LYS A 193 -2.08 -7.99 -12.31
N THR A 194 -3.02 -8.36 -13.18
CA THR A 194 -2.93 -8.15 -14.63
C THR A 194 -3.75 -6.95 -15.14
N SER A 195 -4.46 -6.28 -14.24
CA SER A 195 -5.27 -5.08 -14.50
C SER A 195 -4.81 -3.94 -13.59
N LEU A 196 -5.39 -2.76 -13.82
CA LEU A 196 -5.15 -1.61 -12.96
C LEU A 196 -5.75 -1.85 -11.58
N HIS A 197 -5.08 -1.30 -10.58
CA HIS A 197 -5.53 -1.37 -9.20
C HIS A 197 -5.84 0.03 -8.67
N SER A 198 -6.77 0.11 -7.74
CA SER A 198 -7.30 1.35 -7.19
C SER A 198 -7.50 1.22 -5.69
N TRP A 199 -7.22 2.31 -4.99
CA TRP A 199 -7.34 2.40 -3.55
C TRP A 199 -7.60 3.84 -3.13
N VAL A 200 -7.75 4.07 -1.83
CA VAL A 200 -7.98 5.41 -1.27
C VAL A 200 -6.80 5.77 -0.36
N GLU A 201 -6.29 6.98 -0.50
CA GLU A 201 -5.35 7.56 0.47
C GLU A 201 -6.09 8.55 1.36
N VAL A 202 -5.97 8.38 2.68
CA VAL A 202 -6.58 9.26 3.70
C VAL A 202 -5.52 10.08 4.42
N GLN A 203 -5.80 11.35 4.68
CA GLN A 203 -4.88 12.21 5.41
C GLN A 203 -5.03 12.02 6.91
N GLY A 204 -3.95 11.62 7.58
CA GLY A 204 -3.86 11.57 9.04
C GLY A 204 -3.78 12.97 9.67
N GLU A 205 -3.87 13.04 10.99
CA GLU A 205 -3.72 14.28 11.75
C GLU A 205 -2.30 14.87 11.65
N ASP A 206 -1.32 14.02 11.35
CA ASP A 206 0.06 14.38 11.03
C ASP A 206 0.23 15.01 9.63
N GLY A 207 -0.86 15.15 8.87
CA GLY A 207 -0.85 15.69 7.50
C GLY A 207 -0.39 14.69 6.44
N ILE A 208 -0.07 13.45 6.81
CA ILE A 208 0.46 12.43 5.90
C ILE A 208 -0.71 11.63 5.28
N PHE A 209 -0.61 11.34 3.98
CA PHE A 209 -1.56 10.45 3.30
C PHE A 209 -1.20 8.97 3.46
N TYR A 210 -2.14 8.18 3.97
CA TYR A 210 -2.04 6.75 4.20
C TYR A 210 -2.99 5.98 3.29
N GLY A 211 -2.46 5.02 2.52
CA GLY A 211 -3.24 4.22 1.58
C GLY A 211 -3.97 3.07 2.27
N MET A 212 -5.24 2.89 1.91
CA MET A 212 -6.11 1.81 2.34
C MET A 212 -6.74 1.16 1.11
N ASP A 213 -6.65 -0.16 1.02
CA ASP A 213 -7.20 -0.94 -0.08
C ASP A 213 -8.55 -1.56 0.31
N PRO A 214 -9.67 -1.11 -0.26
CA PRO A 214 -10.99 -1.66 0.04
C PRO A 214 -11.30 -3.00 -0.64
N GLU A 215 -10.57 -3.43 -1.68
CA GLU A 215 -10.72 -4.79 -2.23
C GLU A 215 -10.23 -5.82 -1.20
N PHE A 216 -9.13 -5.51 -0.53
CA PHE A 216 -8.51 -6.42 0.44
C PHE A 216 -8.86 -6.11 1.89
N GLY A 217 -9.32 -4.89 2.19
CA GLY A 217 -9.58 -4.40 3.55
C GLY A 217 -8.30 -4.25 4.38
N ILE A 218 -7.20 -3.83 3.75
CA ILE A 218 -5.88 -3.74 4.38
C ILE A 218 -5.17 -2.42 4.05
N PRO A 219 -4.16 -2.00 4.82
CA PRO A 219 -3.29 -0.88 4.45
C PRO A 219 -2.43 -1.20 3.21
N VAL A 220 -2.14 -0.17 2.43
CA VAL A 220 -1.28 -0.22 1.24
C VAL A 220 0.21 -0.31 1.63
N THR A 221 0.93 -1.23 0.98
CA THR A 221 2.36 -1.51 1.20
C THR A 221 3.26 -0.87 0.13
N GLU A 222 4.57 -1.11 0.20
CA GLU A 222 5.57 -0.63 -0.76
C GLU A 222 5.48 -1.27 -2.14
N SER A 223 4.66 -2.32 -2.29
CA SER A 223 4.46 -2.99 -3.58
C SER A 223 3.47 -2.25 -4.48
N TYR A 224 2.77 -1.23 -3.97
CA TYR A 224 1.80 -0.43 -4.74
C TYR A 224 2.48 0.75 -5.42
N VAL A 225 2.44 0.75 -6.75
CA VAL A 225 2.99 1.81 -7.59
C VAL A 225 1.87 2.76 -7.99
N VAL A 226 2.01 4.04 -7.65
CA VAL A 226 1.02 5.09 -7.93
C VAL A 226 1.19 5.60 -9.36
N PHE A 227 0.12 5.68 -10.13
CA PHE A 227 0.11 6.33 -11.45
C PHE A 227 -0.57 7.70 -11.37
N CYS A 228 -1.77 7.72 -10.81
CA CYS A 228 -2.56 8.94 -10.69
C CYS A 228 -3.27 8.99 -9.35
N GLN A 229 -3.36 10.19 -8.78
CA GLN A 229 -4.23 10.53 -7.66
C GLN A 229 -5.19 11.66 -8.06
N GLY A 230 -6.36 11.73 -7.42
CA GLY A 230 -7.39 12.72 -7.74
C GLY A 230 -8.61 12.62 -6.84
N ARG A 231 -9.64 13.40 -7.15
CA ARG A 231 -10.88 13.45 -6.35
C ARG A 231 -11.79 12.25 -6.53
N ASP A 232 -11.65 11.53 -7.63
CA ASP A 232 -12.46 10.36 -7.99
C ASP A 232 -11.79 9.53 -9.10
N ALA A 233 -12.43 8.42 -9.47
CA ALA A 233 -12.04 7.58 -10.60
C ALA A 233 -12.09 8.28 -11.97
N LYS A 234 -12.91 9.34 -12.13
CA LYS A 234 -12.99 10.08 -13.39
C LYS A 234 -11.73 10.89 -13.62
N GLU A 235 -11.24 11.58 -12.59
CA GLU A 235 -9.98 12.30 -12.64
C GLU A 235 -8.77 11.37 -12.78
N CYS A 236 -8.86 10.15 -12.25
CA CYS A 236 -7.79 9.16 -12.32
C CYS A 236 -7.91 8.20 -13.52
N SER A 237 -8.73 8.53 -14.51
CA SER A 237 -8.84 7.78 -15.75
C SER A 237 -7.53 7.85 -16.55
N LEU A 238 -6.97 6.70 -16.92
CA LEU A 238 -5.68 6.63 -17.62
C LEU A 238 -5.71 7.16 -19.04
N LEU A 239 -6.88 7.17 -19.68
CA LEU A 239 -7.06 7.65 -21.03
C LEU A 239 -8.32 8.50 -21.09
N VAL A 240 -8.17 9.72 -21.60
CA VAL A 240 -9.27 10.55 -22.08
C VAL A 240 -8.96 10.87 -23.53
N SER A 241 -9.82 10.47 -24.45
CA SER A 241 -9.66 10.85 -25.85
C SER A 241 -11.00 11.17 -26.50
N GLY A 242 -10.95 11.95 -27.56
CA GLY A 242 -12.11 12.33 -28.35
C GLY A 242 -11.70 12.75 -29.76
N SER A 243 -12.51 12.33 -30.73
CA SER A 243 -12.33 12.63 -32.15
C SER A 243 -13.65 13.03 -32.80
N ALA A 244 -13.57 13.78 -33.91
CA ALA A 244 -14.76 14.15 -34.66
C ALA A 244 -15.31 12.92 -35.42
N GLY A 245 -16.57 12.56 -35.17
CA GLY A 245 -17.26 11.47 -35.88
C GLY A 245 -17.02 10.07 -35.30
N GLU A 246 -16.52 9.95 -34.06
CA GLU A 246 -16.44 8.67 -33.35
C GLU A 246 -17.84 8.05 -33.19
N THR A 247 -18.01 6.83 -33.70
CA THR A 247 -19.29 6.08 -33.58
C THR A 247 -19.22 4.87 -32.66
N GLY A 248 -18.01 4.41 -32.32
CA GLY A 248 -17.77 3.23 -31.48
C GLY A 248 -16.29 2.85 -31.39
N ARG A 249 -15.87 2.39 -30.22
CA ARG A 249 -14.49 1.94 -29.92
C ARG A 249 -14.47 0.76 -28.95
N THR A 250 -13.44 -0.06 -29.06
CA THR A 250 -13.08 -1.10 -28.09
C THR A 250 -11.72 -0.76 -27.49
N MET A 251 -11.60 -0.85 -26.17
CA MET A 251 -10.36 -0.56 -25.44
C MET A 251 -9.93 -1.77 -24.63
N GLU A 252 -8.65 -2.10 -24.73
CA GLU A 252 -7.99 -3.14 -23.95
C GLU A 252 -6.83 -2.53 -23.16
N VAL A 253 -6.76 -2.87 -21.88
CA VAL A 253 -5.67 -2.48 -20.99
C VAL A 253 -5.08 -3.75 -20.40
N SER A 254 -3.76 -3.89 -20.50
CA SER A 254 -3.02 -4.98 -19.86
C SER A 254 -1.89 -4.41 -19.02
N VAL A 255 -1.76 -4.93 -17.82
CA VAL A 255 -0.70 -4.58 -16.88
C VAL A 255 0.08 -5.84 -16.56
N GLU A 256 1.41 -5.72 -16.51
CA GLU A 256 2.27 -6.70 -15.89
C GLU A 256 3.15 -5.97 -14.88
N ALA A 257 3.22 -6.48 -13.66
CA ALA A 257 4.05 -5.91 -12.60
C ALA A 257 4.69 -7.03 -11.79
N ALA A 258 5.98 -6.90 -11.55
CA ALA A 258 6.76 -7.86 -10.76
C ALA A 258 7.80 -7.15 -9.90
N PRO A 259 8.15 -7.71 -8.73
CA PRO A 259 9.31 -7.25 -7.98
C PRO A 259 10.56 -7.37 -8.86
N ALA A 260 11.37 -6.32 -8.89
CA ALA A 260 12.65 -6.25 -9.57
C ALA A 260 13.78 -6.24 -8.52
N GLU A 261 14.91 -6.85 -8.84
CA GLU A 261 16.14 -6.62 -8.10
C GLU A 261 16.85 -5.39 -8.68
N LYS A 262 17.41 -4.53 -7.84
CA LYS A 262 18.23 -3.40 -8.32
C LYS A 262 19.46 -3.98 -9.03
N LYS A 263 19.73 -3.59 -10.29
CA LYS A 263 20.90 -4.06 -11.07
C LYS A 263 22.24 -3.89 -10.36
N GLU A 264 22.35 -2.95 -9.42
CA GLU A 264 23.52 -2.78 -8.54
C GLU A 264 23.71 -3.92 -7.52
N TYR A 265 22.63 -4.56 -7.06
CA TYR A 265 22.70 -5.74 -6.17
C TYR A 265 22.95 -7.03 -6.96
N ALA A 266 22.55 -7.08 -8.24
CA ALA A 266 22.92 -8.15 -9.17
C ALA A 266 24.43 -8.17 -9.51
N LEU A 267 25.14 -7.08 -9.23
CA LEU A 267 26.60 -6.94 -9.38
C LEU A 267 27.37 -7.10 -8.05
N MET A 268 26.67 -7.31 -6.93
CA MET A 268 27.32 -7.65 -5.67
C MET A 268 27.64 -9.16 -5.63
N PRO A 269 28.76 -9.57 -5.01
CA PRO A 269 29.11 -11.00 -4.90
C PRO A 269 27.95 -11.80 -4.29
N GLU A 270 27.84 -13.08 -4.64
CA GLU A 270 26.76 -14.02 -4.25
C GLU A 270 26.39 -14.06 -2.75
N SER A 271 27.17 -13.45 -1.86
CA SER A 271 26.88 -13.24 -0.45
C SER A 271 25.72 -12.27 -0.16
N GLY A 272 25.37 -11.36 -1.08
CA GLY A 272 24.32 -10.34 -0.86
C GLY A 272 22.87 -10.86 -0.90
N ASN A 273 22.59 -11.94 -1.65
CA ASN A 273 21.22 -12.45 -1.85
C ASN A 273 20.73 -13.27 -0.62
N ILE A 274 21.65 -13.95 0.06
CA ILE A 274 21.36 -14.78 1.24
C ILE A 274 21.08 -13.92 2.46
N HIS A 275 21.87 -12.86 2.65
CA HIS A 275 21.73 -11.94 3.78
C HIS A 275 20.34 -11.28 3.82
N TRP A 276 19.80 -10.92 2.65
CA TRP A 276 18.46 -10.37 2.53
C TRP A 276 17.37 -11.40 2.90
N LEU A 277 17.45 -12.61 2.36
CA LEU A 277 16.49 -13.68 2.65
C LEU A 277 16.56 -14.10 4.13
N ALA A 278 17.76 -14.15 4.70
CA ALA A 278 18.01 -14.42 6.10
C ALA A 278 17.37 -13.37 7.02
N ARG A 279 17.48 -12.08 6.65
CA ARG A 279 16.81 -10.99 7.38
C ARG A 279 15.29 -11.11 7.33
N LYS A 280 14.71 -11.47 6.18
CA LYS A 280 13.26 -11.69 6.02
C LYS A 280 12.77 -12.87 6.89
N MET A 281 13.50 -13.97 6.89
CA MET A 281 13.19 -15.16 7.72
C MET A 281 13.33 -14.87 9.22
N ALA A 282 14.33 -14.08 9.63
CA ALA A 282 14.52 -13.65 11.02
C ALA A 282 13.32 -12.86 11.55
N VAL A 283 12.81 -11.91 10.76
CA VAL A 283 11.63 -11.12 11.12
C VAL A 283 10.38 -12.00 11.20
N ARG A 284 10.15 -12.87 10.21
CA ARG A 284 8.97 -13.74 10.16
C ARG A 284 8.89 -14.76 11.29
N ASN A 285 10.01 -15.37 11.69
CA ASN A 285 10.00 -16.33 12.79
C ASN A 285 9.74 -15.69 14.15
N SER A 286 9.98 -14.37 14.27
CA SER A 286 9.58 -13.59 15.45
C SER A 286 8.05 -13.52 15.58
N SER A 287 7.34 -13.64 14.46
CA SER A 287 5.86 -13.59 14.36
C SER A 287 5.17 -14.96 14.41
N PHE A 288 5.88 -16.05 14.09
CA PHE A 288 5.33 -17.42 14.06
C PHE A 288 5.99 -18.29 15.15
N GLN A 289 5.37 -18.36 16.32
CA GLN A 289 5.84 -19.13 17.48
C GLN A 289 5.88 -20.65 17.20
N SER A 290 7.05 -21.22 16.91
CA SER A 290 7.22 -22.69 17.01
C SER A 290 8.65 -23.20 17.27
N ILE A 291 9.70 -22.42 16.99
CA ILE A 291 11.08 -22.82 17.27
C ILE A 291 11.65 -21.95 18.40
N PRO A 292 12.00 -22.53 19.56
CA PRO A 292 12.66 -21.78 20.63
C PRO A 292 14.07 -21.39 20.18
N LEU A 293 14.20 -20.17 19.66
CA LEU A 293 15.46 -19.54 19.26
C LEU A 293 16.09 -18.71 20.39
N ASP A 294 15.66 -18.93 21.63
CA ASP A 294 16.23 -18.32 22.84
C ASP A 294 17.74 -18.53 22.94
N ARG A 295 18.29 -19.59 22.33
CA ARG A 295 19.74 -19.84 22.24
C ARG A 295 20.51 -18.93 21.27
N LEU A 296 19.83 -18.18 20.41
CA LEU A 296 20.44 -17.16 19.53
C LEU A 296 20.58 -15.80 20.23
N ASN A 297 19.87 -15.60 21.34
CA ASN A 297 19.94 -14.41 22.17
C ASN A 297 21.24 -14.41 22.98
N ARG A 298 22.30 -13.88 22.38
CA ARG A 298 23.65 -13.84 22.98
C ARG A 298 24.01 -12.47 23.53
N VAL A 299 23.29 -11.43 23.10
CA VAL A 299 23.51 -10.03 23.50
C VAL A 299 22.39 -9.55 24.43
N MET A 300 21.14 -9.91 24.12
CA MET A 300 19.96 -9.52 24.90
C MET A 300 18.87 -10.58 24.76
N ASN A 301 17.98 -10.69 25.75
CA ASN A 301 16.91 -11.69 25.72
C ASN A 301 15.78 -11.32 24.73
N SER A 302 14.88 -12.27 24.45
CA SER A 302 13.83 -12.11 23.42
C SER A 302 12.91 -10.92 23.68
N LEU A 303 12.58 -10.67 24.94
CA LEU A 303 11.68 -9.58 25.33
C LEU A 303 12.40 -8.22 25.24
N GLU A 304 13.65 -8.14 25.68
CA GLU A 304 14.53 -6.96 25.51
C GLU A 304 14.72 -6.64 24.03
N PHE A 305 15.01 -7.65 23.20
CA PHE A 305 15.14 -7.49 21.75
C PHE A 305 13.86 -6.97 21.10
N THR A 306 12.70 -7.49 21.50
CA THR A 306 11.40 -7.05 21.00
C THR A 306 11.13 -5.60 21.39
N ILE A 307 11.34 -5.25 22.66
CA ILE A 307 11.14 -3.89 23.17
C ILE A 307 12.08 -2.91 22.46
N LEU A 308 13.38 -3.22 22.36
CA LEU A 308 14.34 -2.34 21.70
C LEU A 308 14.09 -2.21 20.19
N SER A 309 13.60 -3.28 19.52
CA SER A 309 13.20 -3.21 18.11
C SER A 309 12.00 -2.28 17.93
N VAL A 310 10.97 -2.41 18.76
CA VAL A 310 9.81 -1.50 18.75
C VAL A 310 10.23 -0.07 19.05
N LEU A 311 11.12 0.14 20.04
CA LEU A 311 11.66 1.46 20.35
C LEU A 311 12.47 2.04 19.20
N LYS A 312 13.30 1.25 18.49
CA LYS A 312 14.07 1.71 17.33
C LYS A 312 13.16 2.10 16.17
N ASP A 313 12.17 1.27 15.87
CA ASP A 313 11.23 1.49 14.76
C ASP A 313 10.37 2.74 15.02
N ARG A 314 9.99 2.99 16.28
CA ARG A 314 9.17 4.15 16.68
C ARG A 314 10.00 5.43 16.89
N SER A 315 11.22 5.30 17.40
CA SER A 315 12.20 6.40 17.54
C SER A 315 12.55 7.04 16.19
N ALA A 316 12.55 6.26 15.11
CA ALA A 316 12.75 6.78 13.75
C ALA A 316 11.58 7.64 13.22
N LEU A 317 10.40 7.58 13.85
CA LEU A 317 9.18 8.28 13.42
C LEU A 317 8.99 9.66 14.09
N GLU A 318 9.56 9.91 15.27
CA GLU A 318 9.24 11.10 16.09
C GLU A 318 10.22 12.27 16.01
N GLY A 319 11.33 12.18 15.26
CA GLY A 319 12.27 13.30 15.13
C GLY A 319 12.95 13.72 16.45
N ALA A 320 13.60 14.88 16.45
CA ALA A 320 14.82 15.22 17.20
C ALA A 320 14.89 15.01 18.73
N GLU A 321 13.80 14.74 19.44
CA GLU A 321 13.86 14.49 20.90
C GLU A 321 13.91 13.01 21.30
N ASN A 322 13.46 12.09 20.43
CA ASN A 322 13.61 10.64 20.64
C ASN A 322 12.98 10.09 21.96
N ARG A 323 11.89 10.72 22.44
CA ARG A 323 11.24 10.43 23.74
C ARG A 323 9.92 9.68 23.55
N LEU A 324 9.90 8.37 23.84
CA LEU A 324 8.69 7.53 23.70
C LEU A 324 8.02 7.29 25.07
N TYR A 325 6.77 7.71 25.26
CA TYR A 325 6.13 7.56 26.58
C TYR A 325 5.79 6.10 26.93
N VAL A 326 5.98 5.74 28.20
CA VAL A 326 5.72 4.40 28.74
C VAL A 326 4.27 3.96 28.51
N LYS A 327 3.33 4.91 28.54
CA LYS A 327 1.91 4.66 28.28
C LYS A 327 1.68 4.14 26.85
N ASP A 328 2.34 4.73 25.88
CA ASP A 328 2.18 4.37 24.47
C ASP A 328 2.84 3.01 24.19
N ILE A 329 4.00 2.77 24.79
CA ILE A 329 4.69 1.47 24.71
C ILE A 329 3.83 0.35 25.33
N SER A 330 3.14 0.63 26.44
CA SER A 330 2.22 -0.30 27.08
C SER A 330 1.06 -0.70 26.15
N GLN A 331 0.51 0.28 25.43
CA GLN A 331 -0.56 0.04 24.45
C GLN A 331 -0.05 -0.73 23.23
N TRP A 332 1.11 -0.36 22.67
CA TRP A 332 1.67 -1.02 21.49
C TRP A 332 2.00 -2.49 21.72
N LEU A 333 2.54 -2.81 22.89
CA LEU A 333 2.93 -4.17 23.24
C LEU A 333 1.77 -4.99 23.80
N ASN A 334 0.62 -4.37 24.07
CA ASN A 334 -0.50 -4.97 24.81
C ASN A 334 -0.02 -5.58 26.16
N VAL A 335 0.87 -4.86 26.85
CA VAL A 335 1.44 -5.28 28.15
C VAL A 335 1.23 -4.14 29.14
N PRO A 336 0.65 -4.38 30.34
CA PRO A 336 0.45 -3.32 31.33
C PRO A 336 1.75 -2.62 31.74
N ALA A 337 1.73 -1.28 31.89
CA ALA A 337 2.89 -0.47 32.26
C ALA A 337 3.62 -0.95 33.53
N ALA A 338 2.87 -1.51 34.50
CA ALA A 338 3.43 -2.11 35.72
C ALA A 338 4.33 -3.33 35.44
N ARG A 339 4.07 -4.08 34.35
CA ARG A 339 4.92 -5.21 33.91
C ARG A 339 6.12 -4.75 33.07
N LEU A 340 6.03 -3.59 32.44
CA LEU A 340 7.13 -3.00 31.68
C LEU A 340 8.14 -2.27 32.58
N SER A 341 7.70 -1.73 33.72
CA SER A 341 8.57 -0.95 34.62
C SER A 341 9.83 -1.69 35.07
N PRO A 342 9.78 -2.95 35.57
CA PRO A 342 10.99 -3.69 35.94
C PRO A 342 11.92 -3.97 34.75
N ILE A 343 11.35 -4.08 33.54
CA ILE A 343 12.11 -4.34 32.32
C ILE A 343 12.82 -3.05 31.88
N PHE A 344 12.15 -1.90 31.96
CA PHE A 344 12.78 -0.62 31.68
C PHE A 344 13.88 -0.27 32.68
N THR A 345 13.69 -0.53 33.97
CA THR A 345 14.76 -0.40 34.96
C THR A 345 15.99 -1.20 34.54
N LYS A 346 15.81 -2.46 34.15
CA LYS A 346 16.92 -3.32 33.71
C LYS A 346 17.57 -2.82 32.42
N LEU A 347 16.78 -2.45 31.42
CA LEU A 347 17.28 -1.91 30.14
C LEU A 347 18.05 -0.59 30.33
N GLU A 348 17.67 0.21 31.31
CA GLU A 348 18.35 1.45 31.68
C GLU A 348 19.67 1.16 32.45
N GLU A 349 19.65 0.24 33.42
CA GLU A 349 20.87 -0.21 34.13
C GLU A 349 21.92 -0.79 33.17
N GLU A 350 21.47 -1.53 32.15
CA GLU A 350 22.33 -2.07 31.08
C GLU A 350 22.71 -1.00 30.03
N GLY A 351 22.16 0.22 30.13
CA GLY A 351 22.50 1.37 29.30
C GLY A 351 21.88 1.36 27.90
N TYR A 352 20.93 0.48 27.62
CA TYR A 352 20.27 0.39 26.30
C TYR A 352 19.27 1.52 26.08
N ILE A 353 18.65 2.01 27.15
CA ILE A 353 17.69 3.11 27.12
C ILE A 353 18.04 4.17 28.15
N ARG A 354 17.47 5.36 27.99
CA ARG A 354 17.33 6.39 29.02
C ARG A 354 15.86 6.45 29.42
N TRP A 355 15.56 6.39 30.71
CA TRP A 355 14.20 6.47 31.22
C TRP A 355 14.05 7.68 32.14
N GLU A 356 13.27 8.66 31.70
CA GLU A 356 13.17 9.95 32.39
C GLU A 356 11.69 10.27 32.66
N SER A 357 11.46 11.06 33.71
CA SER A 357 10.13 11.55 34.06
C SER A 357 9.95 12.98 33.58
N ASP A 358 8.89 13.23 32.83
CA ASP A 358 8.45 14.57 32.46
C ASP A 358 7.57 15.14 33.57
N GLU A 359 8.14 16.03 34.38
CA GLU A 359 7.44 16.71 35.48
C GLU A 359 6.27 17.58 35.01
N ARG A 360 6.26 18.03 33.74
CA ARG A 360 5.17 18.87 33.19
C ARG A 360 3.94 18.05 32.86
N LEU A 361 4.14 16.81 32.42
CA LEU A 361 3.08 15.91 31.97
C LEU A 361 2.74 14.81 32.99
N GLY A 362 3.53 14.69 34.06
CA GLY A 362 3.36 13.64 35.05
C GLY A 362 3.53 12.23 34.46
N ALA A 363 4.34 12.10 33.40
CA ALA A 363 4.49 10.88 32.61
C ALA A 363 5.98 10.56 32.42
N SER A 364 6.31 9.27 32.27
CA SER A 364 7.68 8.85 32.01
C SER A 364 7.87 8.45 30.55
N TYR A 365 9.04 8.76 29.99
CA TYR A 365 9.41 8.43 28.62
C TYR A 365 10.74 7.68 28.56
N VAL A 366 10.88 6.89 27.52
CA VAL A 366 12.02 6.04 27.23
C VAL A 366 12.66 6.50 25.92
N ALA A 367 13.97 6.68 25.93
CA ALA A 367 14.75 7.03 24.75
C ALA A 367 15.84 6.00 24.48
N LEU A 368 15.94 5.50 23.25
CA LEU A 368 16.98 4.54 22.88
C LEU A 368 18.35 5.22 22.87
N THR A 369 19.35 4.66 23.55
CA THR A 369 20.73 5.17 23.52
C THR A 369 21.46 4.71 22.27
N ASP A 370 22.56 5.38 21.92
CA ASP A 370 23.43 4.92 20.82
C ASP A 370 24.09 3.57 21.15
N TYR A 371 24.33 3.30 22.44
CA TYR A 371 24.79 1.99 22.91
C TYR A 371 23.72 0.90 22.72
N GLY A 372 22.46 1.18 23.06
CA GLY A 372 21.33 0.29 22.82
C GLY A 372 21.08 0.01 21.34
N LYS A 373 21.18 1.04 20.48
CA LYS A 373 21.10 0.89 19.02
C LYS A 373 22.18 -0.06 18.50
N LYS A 374 23.43 0.13 18.92
CA LYS A 374 24.57 -0.71 18.54
C LYS A 374 24.38 -2.16 19.01
N LYS A 375 23.93 -2.36 20.25
CA LYS A 375 23.70 -3.69 20.82
C LYS A 375 22.54 -4.42 20.16
N LEU A 376 21.49 -3.70 19.78
CA LEU A 376 20.39 -4.23 19.00
C LEU A 376 20.87 -4.70 17.61
N GLU A 377 21.74 -3.92 16.95
CA GLU A 377 22.36 -4.31 15.67
C GLU A 377 23.26 -5.55 15.83
N GLU A 378 24.05 -5.63 16.90
CA GLU A 378 24.85 -6.82 17.21
C GLU A 378 23.97 -8.08 17.40
N GLN A 379 22.81 -7.96 18.06
CA GLN A 379 21.86 -9.07 18.21
C GLN A 379 21.18 -9.43 16.88
N GLN A 380 20.81 -8.43 16.06
CA GLN A 380 20.21 -8.64 14.73
C GLN A 380 21.18 -9.40 13.81
N ASP A 381 22.46 -9.03 13.80
CA ASP A 381 23.50 -9.68 13.00
C ASP A 381 23.65 -11.17 13.34
N ILE A 382 23.53 -11.54 14.62
CA ILE A 382 23.61 -12.94 15.05
C ILE A 382 22.45 -13.74 14.49
N THR A 383 21.23 -13.18 14.54
CA THR A 383 20.03 -13.82 14.01
C THR A 383 20.11 -13.95 12.49
N VAL A 384 20.54 -12.91 11.78
CA VAL A 384 20.72 -12.94 10.32
C VAL A 384 21.73 -14.01 9.93
N ARG A 385 22.93 -14.03 10.53
CA ARG A 385 23.96 -15.05 10.21
C ARG A 385 23.51 -16.48 10.49
N PHE A 386 22.71 -16.70 11.53
CA PHE A 386 22.12 -18.01 11.77
C PHE A 386 21.22 -18.42 10.59
N TYR A 387 20.33 -17.54 10.13
CA TYR A 387 19.47 -17.84 8.99
C TYR A 387 20.22 -17.96 7.67
N GLU A 388 21.33 -17.24 7.47
CA GLU A 388 22.21 -17.47 6.32
C GLU A 388 22.72 -18.91 6.29
N HIS A 389 23.17 -19.44 7.43
CA HIS A 389 23.63 -20.82 7.55
C HIS A 389 22.48 -21.84 7.38
N VAL A 390 21.30 -21.53 7.91
CA VAL A 390 20.10 -22.37 7.70
C VAL A 390 19.75 -22.43 6.22
N ILE A 391 19.76 -21.30 5.50
CA ILE A 391 19.45 -21.22 4.07
C ILE A 391 20.49 -21.98 3.24
N ASP A 392 21.78 -21.84 3.56
CA ASP A 392 22.84 -22.59 2.88
C ASP A 392 22.71 -24.10 3.09
N ARG A 393 22.32 -24.56 4.28
CA ARG A 393 22.09 -26.00 4.57
C ARG A 393 20.77 -26.51 4.00
N PHE A 394 19.73 -25.70 4.00
CA PHE A 394 18.40 -26.04 3.47
C PHE A 394 18.40 -26.09 1.94
N GLY A 395 19.30 -25.33 1.31
CA GLY A 395 19.41 -25.18 -0.13
C GLY A 395 18.72 -23.90 -0.58
N ARG A 396 19.46 -23.04 -1.27
CA ARG A 396 19.04 -21.67 -1.61
C ARG A 396 17.77 -21.63 -2.47
N GLU A 397 17.70 -22.47 -3.50
CA GLU A 397 16.50 -22.59 -4.35
C GLU A 397 15.31 -23.13 -3.56
N LYS A 398 15.53 -24.07 -2.65
CA LYS A 398 14.48 -24.58 -1.76
C LYS A 398 14.01 -23.53 -0.76
N ALA A 399 14.91 -22.68 -0.26
CA ALA A 399 14.56 -21.57 0.63
C ALA A 399 13.71 -20.52 -0.10
N ARG A 400 14.03 -20.23 -1.36
CA ARG A 400 13.23 -19.34 -2.23
C ARG A 400 11.86 -19.93 -2.56
N GLU A 401 11.82 -21.20 -2.91
CA GLU A 401 10.58 -21.92 -3.16
C GLU A 401 9.72 -21.98 -1.90
N LEU A 402 10.31 -22.24 -0.73
CA LEU A 402 9.61 -22.20 0.55
C LEU A 402 9.06 -20.80 0.85
N ASP A 403 9.81 -19.72 0.60
CA ASP A 403 9.31 -18.35 0.79
C ASP A 403 8.10 -18.06 -0.12
N ARG A 404 8.14 -18.55 -1.36
CA ARG A 404 7.01 -18.47 -2.30
C ARG A 404 5.81 -19.29 -1.85
N LEU A 405 6.02 -20.54 -1.47
CA LEU A 405 4.97 -21.45 -0.98
C LEU A 405 4.36 -20.95 0.33
N MET A 406 5.16 -20.32 1.19
CA MET A 406 4.67 -19.69 2.41
C MET A 406 3.81 -18.46 2.12
N LEU A 407 4.18 -17.62 1.15
CA LEU A 407 3.33 -16.51 0.70
C LEU A 407 2.01 -17.02 0.12
N GLU A 408 2.07 -18.12 -0.63
CA GLU A 408 0.89 -18.80 -1.16
C GLU A 408 0.03 -19.39 -0.03
N LEU A 409 0.63 -20.06 0.95
CA LEU A 409 -0.05 -20.59 2.13
C LEU A 409 -0.66 -19.46 2.99
N GLU A 410 0.02 -18.32 3.16
CA GLU A 410 -0.53 -17.14 3.83
C GLU A 410 -1.77 -16.61 3.09
N SER A 411 -1.77 -16.68 1.76
CA SER A 411 -2.95 -16.37 0.94
C SER A 411 -4.07 -17.39 1.17
N VAL A 412 -3.77 -18.69 1.12
CA VAL A 412 -4.76 -19.75 1.29
C VAL A 412 -5.34 -19.76 2.70
N LEU A 413 -4.52 -19.62 3.74
CA LEU A 413 -4.99 -19.48 5.13
C LEU A 413 -5.88 -18.26 5.30
N ARG A 414 -5.54 -17.15 4.64
CA ARG A 414 -6.37 -15.94 4.64
C ARG A 414 -7.70 -16.20 3.95
N ASP A 415 -7.71 -16.94 2.85
CA ASP A 415 -8.92 -17.33 2.13
C ASP A 415 -9.79 -18.28 2.96
N GLU A 416 -9.21 -19.28 3.62
CA GLU A 416 -9.90 -20.20 4.52
C GLU A 416 -10.44 -19.52 5.78
N LEU A 417 -9.69 -18.58 6.38
CA LEU A 417 -10.20 -17.81 7.52
C LEU A 417 -11.41 -16.96 7.12
N ASN A 418 -11.41 -16.45 5.89
CA ASN A 418 -12.57 -15.73 5.34
C ASN A 418 -13.76 -16.69 5.11
N LEU A 419 -13.51 -17.94 4.70
CA LEU A 419 -14.54 -18.96 4.51
C LEU A 419 -15.14 -19.44 5.84
N MET A 420 -14.34 -19.67 6.87
CA MET A 420 -14.82 -20.04 8.22
C MET A 420 -15.69 -18.95 8.84
N ASN A 421 -15.24 -17.69 8.77
CA ASN A 421 -16.02 -16.53 9.25
C ASN A 421 -17.35 -16.35 8.48
N ASN A 422 -17.46 -16.90 7.27
CA ASN A 422 -18.70 -16.91 6.49
C ASN A 422 -19.59 -18.12 6.82
N GLN A 423 -19.04 -19.25 7.27
CA GLN A 423 -19.80 -20.42 7.71
C GLN A 423 -20.39 -20.26 9.11
N GLU A 424 -19.68 -19.64 10.05
CA GLU A 424 -20.22 -19.34 11.40
C GLU A 424 -21.45 -18.42 11.33
N LYS A 425 -21.47 -17.47 10.38
CA LYS A 425 -22.64 -16.61 10.10
C LYS A 425 -23.79 -17.34 9.40
N GLY A 426 -23.55 -18.52 8.84
CA GLY A 426 -24.59 -19.37 8.24
C GLY A 426 -25.17 -20.41 9.20
N GLY A 427 -24.50 -20.68 10.33
CA GLY A 427 -24.93 -21.66 11.33
C GLY A 427 -25.82 -21.11 12.44
N GLU A 428 -25.80 -19.80 12.71
CA GLU A 428 -26.66 -19.16 13.72
C GLU A 428 -28.09 -18.86 13.22
N ALA A 429 -28.46 -19.32 12.01
CA ALA A 429 -29.79 -19.13 11.44
C ALA A 429 -30.73 -20.34 11.60
N ASP A 430 -30.25 -21.45 12.20
CA ASP A 430 -31.04 -22.66 12.47
C ASP A 430 -30.82 -23.17 13.92
N GLU A 431 -31.08 -22.32 14.91
CA GLU A 431 -31.58 -22.66 16.26
C GLU A 431 -32.50 -21.52 16.74
#